data_AF-D4J8H6-F1
#
_entry.id   AF-D4J8H6-F1
#
_cell.length_a   1.000
_cell.length_b   1.000
_cell.length_c   1.000
_cell.angle_alpha   90.00
_cell.angle_beta   90.00
_cell.angle_gamma   90.00
#
_symmetry.space_group_name_H-M   'P 1'
#
loop_
_entity.id
_entity.type
_entity.pdbx_description
1 polymer ?
#
loop_
_entity_poly.entity_id
_entity_poly.type
_entity_poly.pdbx_seq_one_letter_code
_entity_poly.pdbx_strand_id
1 'polypeptide(L)'
;MGILLSIVLLLMTQGSSPSTFFCQSDYDRFILDFTTDSGFFIYLFLCRCIPFYLLIALTFKTRRKIFCHLYFWYIGFIYGTVGLLSAFEYGITGLILCIFRLLPQVCFYVPALYATWRMTAGFTDHLLPINKRLLVIGLLLWTIGTAVEWAFNPVLLQYGIQLLL
;
A
#
# COMPACT_ATOMS: atom_id res chain seq x y z
N MET A 1 -7.55 -5.64 11.70
CA MET A 1 -7.85 -7.01 11.24
C MET A 1 -6.79 -7.57 10.30
N GLY A 2 -6.47 -6.93 9.15
CA GLY A 2 -5.38 -7.41 8.27
C GLY A 2 -4.00 -7.51 8.93
N ILE A 3 -3.60 -6.49 9.71
CA ILE A 3 -2.33 -6.50 10.48
C ILE A 3 -2.32 -7.64 11.51
N LEU A 4 -3.44 -7.87 12.19
CA LEU A 4 -3.61 -8.96 13.15
C LEU A 4 -3.45 -10.33 12.47
N LEU A 5 -3.95 -10.48 11.24
CA LEU A 5 -3.77 -11.67 10.43
C LEU A 5 -2.28 -11.89 10.09
N SER A 6 -1.54 -10.83 9.75
CA SER A 6 -0.09 -10.91 9.52
C SER A 6 0.66 -11.35 10.78
N ILE A 7 0.30 -10.80 11.94
CA ILE A 7 0.89 -11.20 13.23
C ILE A 7 0.61 -12.68 13.52
N VAL A 8 -0.64 -13.13 13.36
CA VAL A 8 -1.02 -14.53 13.59
C VAL A 8 -0.30 -15.48 12.63
N LEU A 9 -0.24 -15.14 11.33
CA LEU A 9 0.50 -15.94 10.35
C LEU A 9 1.99 -16.03 10.69
N LEU A 10 2.60 -14.91 11.07
CA LEU A 10 4.01 -14.87 11.45
C LEU A 10 4.28 -15.72 12.70
N LEU A 11 3.40 -15.65 13.70
CA LEU A 11 3.46 -16.50 14.90
C LEU A 11 3.30 -17.98 14.58
N MET A 12 2.43 -18.33 13.63
CA MET A 12 2.21 -19.72 13.19
C MET A 12 3.40 -20.27 12.39
N THR A 13 4.13 -19.41 11.66
CA THR A 13 5.29 -19.80 10.86
C THR A 13 6.61 -19.86 11.64
N GLN A 14 6.65 -19.39 12.90
CA GLN A 14 7.87 -19.43 13.73
C GLN A 14 8.33 -20.86 14.07
N GLY A 15 7.53 -21.90 13.79
CA GLY A 15 7.92 -23.31 13.91
C GLY A 15 8.62 -23.90 12.67
N SER A 16 8.73 -23.14 11.58
CA SER A 16 9.31 -23.59 10.30
C SER A 16 10.38 -22.61 9.84
N SER A 17 11.56 -23.13 9.50
CA SER A 17 12.77 -22.40 9.07
C SER A 17 12.47 -21.10 8.28
N PRO A 18 13.10 -19.96 8.64
CA PRO A 18 12.83 -18.62 8.09
C PRO A 18 13.28 -18.44 6.63
N SER A 19 13.70 -19.50 5.95
CA SER A 19 14.23 -19.46 4.57
C SER A 19 13.16 -19.37 3.47
N THR A 20 11.87 -19.28 3.80
CA THR A 20 10.77 -19.31 2.82
C THR A 20 10.07 -17.98 2.59
N PHE A 21 10.38 -16.92 3.35
CA PHE A 21 9.57 -15.69 3.32
C PHE A 21 10.19 -14.46 2.65
N PHE A 22 11.28 -14.65 1.89
CA PHE A 22 12.13 -13.70 1.13
C PHE A 22 13.57 -13.76 1.66
N CYS A 23 14.49 -14.26 0.83
CA CYS A 23 15.91 -14.16 1.13
C CYS A 23 16.30 -12.67 1.15
N GLN A 24 17.08 -12.27 2.15
CA GLN A 24 17.69 -10.94 2.29
C GLN A 24 18.35 -10.44 0.99
N SER A 25 18.87 -11.36 0.17
CA SER A 25 19.43 -11.06 -1.17
C SER A 25 18.42 -10.54 -2.18
N ASP A 26 17.14 -10.93 -2.09
CA ASP A 26 16.10 -10.47 -3.01
C ASP A 26 15.59 -9.10 -2.59
N TYR A 27 15.53 -8.77 -1.30
CA TYR A 27 15.16 -7.42 -0.85
C TYR A 27 16.23 -6.40 -1.24
N ASP A 28 17.51 -6.73 -1.05
CA ASP A 28 18.63 -5.87 -1.44
C ASP A 28 18.76 -5.74 -2.97
N ARG A 29 18.56 -6.83 -3.73
CA ARG A 29 18.47 -6.76 -5.21
C ARG A 29 17.28 -5.95 -5.66
N PHE A 30 16.11 -6.12 -5.04
CA PHE A 30 14.91 -5.38 -5.39
C PHE A 30 15.08 -3.87 -5.11
N ILE A 31 15.76 -3.51 -4.01
CA ILE A 31 16.08 -2.12 -3.67
C ILE A 31 17.13 -1.52 -4.62
N LEU A 32 18.17 -2.28 -4.99
CA LEU A 32 19.25 -1.83 -5.89
C LEU A 32 18.79 -1.74 -7.35
N ASP A 33 17.94 -2.65 -7.83
CA ASP A 33 17.45 -2.68 -9.21
C ASP A 33 16.43 -1.56 -9.51
N PHE A 34 15.81 -0.99 -8.47
CA PHE A 34 14.90 0.17 -8.58
C PHE A 34 15.59 1.53 -8.72
N THR A 35 16.92 1.58 -8.75
CA THR A 35 17.67 2.84 -8.94
C THR A 35 17.59 3.41 -10.36
N THR A 36 16.93 2.73 -11.30
CA THR A 36 16.47 3.38 -12.55
C THR A 36 15.07 3.97 -12.36
N ASP A 37 14.99 5.30 -12.33
CA ASP A 37 13.78 6.12 -12.06
C ASP A 37 12.51 5.66 -12.80
N SER A 38 12.67 5.12 -14.02
CA SER A 38 11.57 4.64 -14.86
C SER A 38 11.03 3.27 -14.43
N GLY A 39 11.87 2.35 -13.98
CA GLY A 39 11.46 1.02 -13.51
C GLY A 39 10.61 1.09 -12.24
N PHE A 40 11.00 1.97 -11.31
CA PHE A 40 10.27 2.19 -10.06
C PHE A 40 8.89 2.79 -10.28
N PHE A 41 8.78 3.74 -11.21
CA PHE A 41 7.48 4.30 -11.58
C PHE A 41 6.54 3.23 -12.17
N ILE A 42 7.05 2.40 -13.09
CA ILE A 42 6.27 1.32 -13.72
C ILE A 42 5.80 0.32 -12.67
N TYR A 43 6.67 -0.06 -11.74
CA TYR A 43 6.30 -0.95 -10.63
C TYR A 43 5.23 -0.35 -9.73
N LEU A 44 5.39 0.91 -9.30
CA LEU A 44 4.38 1.61 -8.49
C LEU A 44 3.04 1.66 -9.22
N PHE A 45 3.07 1.94 -10.53
CA PHE A 45 1.86 1.95 -11.35
C PHE A 45 1.20 0.56 -11.41
N LEU A 46 1.96 -0.51 -11.66
CA LEU A 46 1.44 -1.87 -11.71
C LEU A 46 0.86 -2.33 -10.36
N CYS A 47 1.60 -2.11 -9.28
CA CYS A 47 1.22 -2.63 -7.96
C CYS A 47 0.15 -1.80 -7.26
N ARG A 48 -0.05 -0.53 -7.62
CA ARG A 48 -1.01 0.35 -6.93
C ARG A 48 -2.13 0.83 -7.83
N CYS A 49 -1.81 1.41 -8.98
CA CYS A 49 -2.83 1.97 -9.86
C CYS A 49 -3.75 0.88 -10.42
N ILE A 50 -3.20 -0.21 -10.96
CA ILE A 50 -4.01 -1.31 -11.52
C ILE A 50 -5.05 -1.85 -10.51
N PRO A 51 -4.67 -2.29 -9.29
CA PRO A 51 -5.65 -2.85 -8.38
C PRO A 51 -6.66 -1.81 -7.87
N PHE A 52 -6.29 -0.53 -7.79
CA PHE A 52 -7.24 0.53 -7.42
C PHE A 52 -8.24 0.86 -8.55
N TYR A 53 -7.78 0.94 -9.80
CA TYR A 53 -8.69 1.10 -10.94
C TYR A 53 -9.61 -0.09 -11.10
N LEU A 54 -9.09 -1.30 -10.87
CA LEU A 54 -9.91 -2.52 -10.83
C LEU A 54 -10.94 -2.45 -9.70
N LEU A 55 -10.54 -1.98 -8.51
CA LEU A 55 -11.45 -1.78 -7.38
C LEU A 55 -12.56 -0.79 -7.74
N ILE A 56 -12.23 0.34 -8.36
CA ILE A 56 -13.21 1.33 -8.84
C ILE A 56 -14.16 0.68 -9.84
N ALA A 57 -13.63 -0.01 -10.86
CA ALA A 57 -14.43 -0.65 -11.90
C ALA A 57 -15.40 -1.71 -11.32
N LEU A 58 -14.91 -2.58 -10.44
CA LEU A 58 -15.72 -3.58 -9.74
C LEU A 58 -16.77 -2.93 -8.84
N THR A 59 -16.39 -1.84 -8.17
CA THR A 59 -17.28 -1.07 -7.31
C THR A 59 -18.42 -0.42 -8.11
N PHE A 60 -18.15 0.14 -9.29
CA PHE A 60 -19.18 0.67 -10.18
C PHE A 60 -20.06 -0.44 -10.76
N LYS A 61 -19.46 -1.55 -11.20
CA LYS A 61 -20.16 -2.67 -11.84
C LYS A 61 -21.10 -3.38 -10.87
N THR A 62 -20.65 -3.65 -9.64
CA THR A 62 -21.40 -4.48 -8.68
C THR A 62 -22.13 -3.65 -7.63
N ARG A 63 -21.76 -2.36 -7.44
CA ARG A 63 -22.26 -1.46 -6.38
C ARG A 63 -22.18 -2.06 -4.96
N ARG A 64 -21.28 -3.04 -4.76
CA ARG A 64 -21.12 -3.75 -3.48
C ARG A 64 -19.90 -3.22 -2.76
N LYS A 65 -20.08 -2.91 -1.48
CA LYS A 65 -19.01 -2.43 -0.60
C LYS A 65 -17.99 -3.51 -0.22
N ILE A 66 -18.31 -4.79 -0.49
CA ILE A 66 -17.47 -5.95 -0.16
C ILE A 66 -16.07 -5.82 -0.76
N PHE A 67 -15.94 -5.34 -2.00
CA PHE A 67 -14.64 -5.20 -2.65
C PHE A 67 -13.74 -4.18 -1.95
N CYS A 68 -14.31 -3.05 -1.48
CA CYS A 68 -13.54 -2.07 -0.73
C CYS A 68 -13.09 -2.64 0.63
N HIS A 69 -13.93 -3.42 1.32
CA HIS A 69 -13.53 -4.11 2.55
C HIS A 69 -12.38 -5.10 2.31
N LEU A 70 -12.50 -5.95 1.28
CA LEU A 70 -11.47 -6.92 0.91
C LEU A 70 -10.15 -6.20 0.58
N TYR A 71 -10.23 -5.07 -0.13
CA TYR A 71 -9.05 -4.27 -0.46
C TYR A 71 -8.39 -3.65 0.79
N PHE A 72 -9.18 -3.12 1.72
CA PHE A 72 -8.66 -2.64 3.02
C PHE A 72 -7.99 -3.77 3.82
N TRP A 73 -8.55 -4.98 3.75
CA TRP A 73 -8.00 -6.15 4.42
C TRP A 73 -6.67 -6.57 3.80
N TYR A 74 -6.61 -6.63 2.47
CA TYR A 74 -5.40 -6.93 1.70
C TYR A 74 -4.28 -5.92 1.98
N ILE A 75 -4.56 -4.62 1.89
CA ILE A 75 -3.59 -3.57 2.17
C ILE A 75 -3.10 -3.68 3.62
N GLY A 76 -4.01 -3.82 4.58
CA GLY A 76 -3.65 -3.98 5.98
C GLY A 76 -2.77 -5.21 6.25
N PHE A 77 -2.98 -6.30 5.52
CA PHE A 77 -2.15 -7.50 5.62
C PHE A 77 -0.74 -7.26 5.05
N ILE A 78 -0.62 -6.71 3.85
CA ILE A 78 0.69 -6.45 3.22
C ILE A 78 1.56 -5.53 4.09
N TYR A 79 1.01 -4.40 4.54
CA TYR A 79 1.76 -3.47 5.39
C TYR A 79 2.06 -4.05 6.78
N GLY A 80 1.16 -4.85 7.34
CA GLY A 80 1.42 -5.56 8.59
C GLY A 80 2.62 -6.50 8.47
N THR A 81 2.68 -7.26 7.38
CA THR A 81 3.79 -8.20 7.12
C THR A 81 5.10 -7.47 6.86
N VAL A 82 5.10 -6.39 6.07
CA VAL A 82 6.31 -5.57 5.83
C VAL A 82 6.82 -4.93 7.12
N GLY A 83 5.92 -4.40 7.94
CA GLY A 83 6.29 -3.81 9.23
C GLY A 83 6.89 -4.84 10.19
N LEU A 84 6.29 -6.02 10.30
CA LEU A 84 6.83 -7.11 11.11
C LEU A 84 8.19 -7.59 10.61
N LEU A 85 8.35 -7.80 9.31
CA LEU A 85 9.61 -8.25 8.73
C LEU A 85 10.72 -7.20 8.96
N SER A 86 10.41 -5.92 8.75
CA SER A 86 11.35 -4.83 9.03
C SER A 86 11.78 -4.77 10.49
N ALA A 87 10.88 -5.07 11.42
CA ALA A 87 11.17 -5.11 12.85
C ALA A 87 12.03 -6.34 13.22
N PHE A 88 11.81 -7.48 12.56
CA PHE A 88 12.59 -8.70 12.76
C PHE A 88 14.02 -8.58 12.24
N GLU A 89 14.20 -7.99 11.06
CA GLU A 89 15.50 -7.92 10.39
C GLU A 89 16.34 -6.72 10.87
N TYR A 90 15.72 -5.56 11.09
CA TYR A 90 16.43 -4.30 11.36
C TYR A 90 16.02 -3.65 12.69
N GLY A 91 15.20 -4.32 13.51
CA GLY A 91 14.80 -3.79 14.82
C GLY A 91 14.06 -2.45 14.74
N ILE A 92 14.43 -1.50 15.60
CA ILE A 92 13.74 -0.20 15.73
C ILE A 92 13.96 0.69 14.50
N THR A 93 15.14 0.64 13.87
CA THR A 93 15.44 1.45 12.68
C THR A 93 14.61 0.98 11.48
N GLY A 94 14.39 -0.33 11.32
CA GLY A 94 13.46 -0.89 10.33
C GLY A 94 12.02 -0.39 10.50
N LEU A 95 11.53 -0.35 11.75
CA LEU A 95 10.21 0.20 12.05
C LEU A 95 10.09 1.69 11.69
N ILE A 96 11.13 2.49 11.96
CA ILE A 96 11.15 3.91 11.61
C ILE A 96 11.05 4.10 10.09
N LEU A 97 11.82 3.34 9.30
CA LEU A 97 11.74 3.35 7.84
C LEU A 97 10.36 2.92 7.33
N CYS A 98 9.75 1.92 7.97
CA CYS A 98 8.40 1.50 7.65
C CYS A 98 7.36 2.62 7.90
N ILE A 99 7.51 3.41 8.98
CA ILE A 99 6.63 4.56 9.27
C ILE A 99 6.74 5.62 8.17
N PHE A 100 7.95 5.97 7.74
CA PHE A 100 8.14 6.93 6.65
C PHE A 100 7.57 6.41 5.33
N ARG A 101 7.74 5.12 5.03
CA ARG A 101 7.14 4.48 3.85
C ARG A 101 5.61 4.43 3.90
N LEU A 102 5.02 4.40 5.10
CA LEU A 102 3.58 4.46 5.33
C LEU A 102 3.00 5.89 5.22
N LEU A 103 3.84 6.93 5.23
CA LEU A 103 3.38 8.32 5.23
C LEU A 103 2.50 8.65 4.00
N PRO A 104 2.89 8.33 2.75
CA PRO A 104 2.02 8.56 1.59
C PRO A 104 0.74 7.70 1.66
N GLN A 105 0.83 6.51 2.27
CA GLN A 105 -0.31 5.61 2.49
C GLN A 105 -1.40 6.24 3.34
N VAL A 106 -1.02 6.80 4.47
CA VAL A 106 -1.97 7.40 5.41
C VAL A 106 -2.50 8.74 4.88
N CYS A 107 -1.64 9.55 4.26
CA CYS A 107 -2.02 10.90 3.82
C CYS A 107 -2.86 10.93 2.54
N PHE A 108 -2.64 10.01 1.60
CA PHE A 108 -3.26 10.09 0.27
C PHE A 108 -4.09 8.86 -0.07
N TYR A 109 -3.53 7.66 0.06
CA TYR A 109 -4.18 6.44 -0.38
C TYR A 109 -5.36 6.03 0.52
N VAL A 110 -5.27 6.18 1.84
CA VAL A 110 -6.37 5.90 2.77
C VAL A 110 -7.56 6.85 2.54
N PRO A 111 -7.37 8.18 2.44
CA PRO A 111 -8.44 9.10 2.04
C PRO A 111 -9.05 8.79 0.68
N ALA A 112 -8.25 8.38 -0.31
CA ALA A 112 -8.75 7.96 -1.62
C ALA A 112 -9.67 6.72 -1.52
N LEU A 113 -9.26 5.70 -0.76
CA LEU A 113 -10.08 4.52 -0.51
C LEU A 113 -11.35 4.83 0.27
N TYR A 114 -11.26 5.74 1.24
CA TYR A 114 -12.44 6.20 1.98
C TYR A 114 -13.42 6.94 1.07
N ALA A 115 -12.94 7.78 0.14
CA ALA A 115 -13.79 8.42 -0.85
C ALA A 115 -14.51 7.37 -1.71
N THR A 116 -13.77 6.39 -2.26
CA THR A 116 -14.32 5.26 -3.05
C THR A 116 -15.33 4.45 -2.25
N TRP A 117 -15.05 4.18 -0.98
CA TRP A 117 -15.97 3.54 -0.06
C TRP A 117 -17.28 4.34 0.09
N ARG A 118 -17.20 5.65 0.32
CA ARG A 118 -18.38 6.51 0.52
C ARG A 118 -19.26 6.61 -0.72
N MET A 119 -18.67 6.58 -1.92
CA MET A 119 -19.43 6.53 -3.18
C MET A 119 -20.35 5.31 -3.28
N THR A 120 -19.96 4.18 -2.68
CA THR A 120 -20.78 2.95 -2.70
C THR A 120 -22.03 3.02 -1.81
N ALA A 121 -22.12 4.03 -0.93
CA ALA A 121 -23.14 4.08 0.11
C ALA A 121 -24.46 4.74 -0.31
N GLY A 122 -24.51 5.44 -1.45
CA GLY A 122 -25.71 6.17 -1.87
C GLY A 122 -25.78 6.36 -3.38
N PHE A 123 -26.21 5.33 -4.11
CA PHE A 123 -26.61 5.43 -5.52
C PHE A 123 -28.09 5.81 -5.60
N THR A 124 -28.41 7.04 -5.20
CA THR A 124 -29.72 7.67 -5.38
C THR A 124 -29.54 8.89 -6.29
N ASP A 125 -30.48 9.22 -7.16
CA ASP A 125 -30.28 10.23 -8.22
C ASP A 125 -29.85 11.62 -7.70
N HIS A 126 -30.28 11.99 -6.49
CA HIS A 126 -29.87 13.24 -5.82
C HIS A 126 -28.41 13.25 -5.34
N LEU A 127 -27.77 12.08 -5.19
CA LEU A 127 -26.38 11.94 -4.72
C LEU A 127 -25.37 11.77 -5.87
N LEU A 128 -25.84 11.68 -7.13
CA LEU A 128 -24.99 11.57 -8.31
C LEU A 128 -23.90 12.65 -8.42
N PRO A 129 -24.17 13.97 -8.21
CA PRO A 129 -23.11 14.98 -8.28
C PRO A 129 -22.09 14.84 -7.15
N ILE A 130 -22.52 14.40 -5.95
CA ILE A 130 -21.65 14.15 -4.81
C ILE A 130 -20.75 12.94 -5.08
N ASN A 131 -21.31 11.87 -5.65
CA ASN A 131 -20.54 10.67 -6.01
C ASN A 131 -19.51 10.96 -7.11
N LYS A 132 -19.88 11.76 -8.13
CA LYS A 132 -18.93 12.21 -9.16
C LYS A 132 -17.78 13.03 -8.55
N ARG A 133 -18.07 13.94 -7.63
CA ARG A 133 -17.05 14.74 -6.94
C ARG A 133 -16.13 13.87 -6.09
N LEU A 134 -16.69 12.93 -5.33
CA LEU A 134 -15.90 11.96 -4.56
C LEU A 134 -15.00 11.12 -5.46
N LEU A 135 -15.46 10.72 -6.65
CA LEU A 135 -14.68 9.95 -7.63
C LEU A 135 -13.45 10.72 -8.07
N VAL A 136 -13.66 11.97 -8.48
CA VAL A 136 -12.57 12.86 -8.89
C VAL A 136 -11.59 13.08 -7.73
N ILE A 137 -12.09 13.32 -6.51
CA ILE A 137 -11.23 13.48 -5.32
C ILE A 137 -10.42 12.20 -5.05
N GLY A 138 -11.05 11.02 -5.12
CA GLY A 138 -10.38 9.74 -4.90
C GLY A 138 -9.30 9.44 -5.93
N LEU A 139 -9.59 9.73 -7.21
CA LEU A 139 -8.62 9.60 -8.29
C LEU A 139 -7.44 10.57 -8.13
N LEU A 140 -7.73 11.85 -7.83
CA LEU A 140 -6.68 12.85 -7.60
C LEU A 140 -5.79 12.47 -6.43
N LEU A 141 -6.38 12.12 -5.29
CA LEU A 141 -5.61 11.68 -4.11
C LEU A 141 -4.76 10.44 -4.42
N TRP A 142 -5.28 9.48 -5.17
CA TRP A 142 -4.49 8.31 -5.57
C TRP A 142 -3.30 8.70 -6.45
N THR A 143 -3.53 9.53 -7.48
CA THR A 143 -2.46 9.99 -8.39
C THR A 143 -1.40 10.82 -7.69
N ILE A 144 -1.80 11.74 -6.80
CA ILE A 144 -0.90 12.55 -6.00
C ILE A 144 -0.11 11.65 -5.04
N GLY A 145 -0.78 10.68 -4.40
CA GLY A 145 -0.12 9.69 -3.54
C GLY A 145 0.96 8.90 -4.27
N THR A 146 0.70 8.47 -5.51
CA THR A 146 1.68 7.77 -6.35
C THR A 146 2.84 8.66 -6.78
N ALA A 147 2.58 9.92 -7.12
CA ALA A 147 3.65 10.87 -7.45
C ALA A 147 4.53 11.20 -6.22
N VAL A 148 3.91 11.41 -5.06
CA VAL A 148 4.61 11.65 -3.79
C VAL A 148 5.44 10.44 -3.41
N GLU A 149 4.90 9.24 -3.51
CA GLU A 149 5.64 8.02 -3.21
C GLU A 149 6.80 7.79 -4.20
N TRP A 150 6.59 8.05 -5.49
CA TRP A 150 7.67 7.99 -6.47
C TRP A 150 8.80 8.98 -6.15
N ALA A 151 8.48 10.19 -5.67
CA ALA A 151 9.47 11.20 -5.30
C ALA A 151 10.15 10.93 -3.95
N PHE A 152 9.40 10.51 -2.93
CA PHE A 152 9.91 10.35 -1.55
C PHE A 152 10.59 9.01 -1.29
N ASN A 153 10.06 7.92 -1.86
CA ASN A 153 10.53 6.58 -1.53
C ASN A 153 11.99 6.31 -1.97
N PRO A 154 12.49 6.72 -3.16
CA PRO A 154 13.89 6.53 -3.51
C PRO A 154 14.83 7.35 -2.61
N VAL A 155 14.40 8.56 -2.23
CA VAL A 155 15.15 9.43 -1.32
C VAL A 155 15.22 8.80 0.09
N LEU A 156 14.11 8.28 0.60
CA LEU A 156 14.06 7.57 1.88
C LEU A 156 14.88 6.28 1.87
N LEU A 157 14.92 5.55 0.76
CA LEU A 157 15.76 4.37 0.59
C LEU A 157 17.25 4.73 0.60
N GLN A 158 17.65 5.79 -0.12
CA GLN A 158 19.04 6.26 -0.12
C GLN A 158 19.51 6.67 1.27
N TYR A 159 18.73 7.48 1.98
CA TYR A 159 19.09 7.91 3.35
C TYR A 159 18.93 6.77 4.37
N GLY A 160 17.97 5.87 4.18
CA GLY A 160 17.75 4.74 5.06
C GLY A 160 18.89 3.72 5.02
N ILE A 161 19.44 3.45 3.83
CA ILE A 161 20.63 2.60 3.67
C ILE A 161 21.85 3.23 4.33
N GLN A 162 22.04 4.55 4.20
CA GLN A 162 23.14 5.27 4.87
C GLN A 162 23.03 5.29 6.40
N LEU A 163 21.83 5.12 6.95
CA LEU A 163 21.60 5.10 8.40
C LEU A 163 21.70 3.68 9.00
N LEU A 164 21.66 2.65 8.15
CA LEU A 164 21.72 1.22 8.53
C LEU A 164 23.11 0.60 8.34
N LEU A 165 23.99 1.23 7.56
CA LEU A 165 25.43 0.92 7.41
C LEU A 165 26.26 1.68 8.46
#